data_AF-A0A9W8V1G7-F1
#
_entry.id   AF-A0A9W8V1G7-F1
#
_cell.length_a   1.000
_cell.length_b   1.000
_cell.length_c   1.000
_cell.angle_alpha   90.00
_cell.angle_beta   90.00
_cell.angle_gamma   90.00
#
_symmetry.space_group_name_H-M   'P 1'
#
loop_
_entity.id
_entity.type
_entity.pdbx_description
1 polymer ?
#
loop_
_entity_poly.entity_id
_entity_poly.type
_entity_poly.pdbx_seq_one_letter_code
_entity_poly.pdbx_strand_id
1 'polypeptide(L)'
;MFSHRVLRRVAGSSLSLSVPRRSLGALQRRPLASAHGQNDGFKLPALRSISTKSFDTPPAFEARSVLDGADKGVTVTSGDRFIQIEDRKNGGWTRLDSVVLRDSCTCPKCTDPASGQKSFATTDIPIDIAIENIRLDEGGVGISFRNDIPRLAEGGHEMVLPWKSIETALGHRDVERLPYPRQDAVYPKTGRTFWDTQTIESRIRKIDYAEFIKGGDAFWHTLLDLASLGLVFLKNVPHDENAIVDITTKIANIKETFYGRTFDVRAKPDAENVAYTSGYLGLHQDLLYLESPPAIQLLHCLENSCNGGESLFSDGLRAGKLLWLQNSSAVENLARVRIPYHYEKHGYFYRQKRSLFDVGVDGNMAAVYWSPPFQDRFQLANVDAREWLAPAKLFDGLINDPDAMFEMKMAPGECVLFDNLRVMHGRKAFDVGGGSRWLRGAYIAREDFVSRVLHVPEGLAAEYRGGKEWSRDAEDQELKASPWFNKVKGQVDGAVEDLKAKGAVRLGQEHYERLNV
;
A
#
# COMPACT_ATOMS: atom_id res chain seq x y z
N MET A 1 29.32 37.89 -9.66
CA MET A 1 29.32 38.76 -10.86
C MET A 1 28.65 38.01 -12.00
N PHE A 2 28.06 38.73 -12.97
CA PHE A 2 27.07 38.34 -14.00
C PHE A 2 25.61 38.40 -13.49
N SER A 3 24.96 39.57 -13.39
CA SER A 3 24.61 40.63 -14.36
C SER A 3 23.19 40.48 -14.91
N HIS A 4 22.27 41.25 -14.31
CA HIS A 4 20.96 41.62 -14.82
C HIS A 4 21.05 42.29 -16.21
N ARG A 5 20.12 41.96 -17.12
CA ARG A 5 19.65 42.84 -18.22
C ARG A 5 18.15 42.56 -18.47
N VAL A 6 17.28 43.44 -18.01
CA VAL A 6 16.56 44.51 -18.75
C VAL A 6 15.37 43.99 -19.59
N LEU A 7 14.18 44.33 -19.06
CA LEU A 7 12.89 44.37 -19.73
C LEU A 7 12.89 45.32 -20.94
N ARG A 8 12.31 44.90 -22.06
CA ARG A 8 11.73 45.80 -23.07
C ARG A 8 10.38 45.28 -23.53
N ARG A 9 9.34 46.10 -23.31
CA ARG A 9 8.02 46.02 -23.94
C ARG A 9 8.16 46.39 -25.42
N VAL A 10 7.47 45.64 -26.29
CA VAL A 10 6.98 46.15 -27.58
C VAL A 10 5.54 45.69 -27.72
N ALA A 11 4.66 46.64 -28.00
CA ALA A 11 3.24 46.46 -28.22
C ALA A 11 2.95 46.32 -29.72
N GLY A 12 1.91 45.54 -30.05
CA GLY A 12 1.05 45.78 -31.21
C GLY A 12 1.37 45.01 -32.49
N SER A 13 0.61 43.93 -32.74
CA SER A 13 -0.07 43.71 -34.03
C SER A 13 -1.04 42.52 -33.90
N SER A 14 -2.34 42.82 -33.97
CA SER A 14 -3.43 41.84 -34.09
C SER A 14 -3.41 41.19 -35.46
N LEU A 15 -3.31 39.87 -35.52
CA LEU A 15 -3.58 39.07 -36.71
C LEU A 15 -4.72 38.10 -36.40
N SER A 16 -5.90 38.44 -36.91
CA SER A 16 -7.07 37.57 -36.95
C SER A 16 -6.89 36.52 -38.04
N LEU A 17 -6.71 35.26 -37.65
CA LEU A 17 -6.76 34.12 -38.56
C LEU A 17 -8.11 33.40 -38.41
N SER A 18 -8.99 33.64 -39.38
CA SER A 18 -10.24 32.92 -39.58
C SER A 18 -9.96 31.53 -40.16
N VAL A 19 -10.27 30.47 -39.40
CA VAL A 19 -10.25 29.09 -39.90
C VAL A 19 -11.68 28.69 -40.31
N PRO A 20 -11.90 28.19 -41.54
CA PRO A 20 -13.24 27.84 -42.01
C PRO A 20 -13.74 26.53 -41.38
N ARG A 21 -14.99 26.52 -40.90
CA ARG A 21 -15.71 25.33 -40.44
C ARG A 21 -15.90 24.36 -41.61
N ARG A 22 -15.24 23.21 -41.57
CA ARG A 22 -15.62 22.04 -42.38
C ARG A 22 -16.73 21.26 -41.68
N SER A 23 -17.85 21.10 -42.37
CA SER A 23 -18.94 20.21 -42.02
C SER A 23 -18.47 18.75 -42.06
N LEU A 24 -18.51 18.07 -40.91
CA LEU A 24 -18.36 16.62 -40.85
C LEU A 24 -19.71 15.98 -41.21
N GLY A 25 -19.70 15.22 -42.30
CA GLY A 25 -20.84 14.47 -42.81
C GLY A 25 -21.33 13.42 -41.82
N ALA A 26 -22.64 13.17 -41.88
CA ALA A 26 -23.36 12.18 -41.11
C ALA A 26 -22.78 10.78 -41.30
N LEU A 27 -22.16 10.23 -40.26
CA LEU A 27 -21.94 8.79 -40.11
C LEU A 27 -23.15 8.22 -39.35
N GLN A 28 -24.00 7.52 -40.08
CA GLN A 28 -25.10 6.72 -39.54
C GLN A 28 -24.58 5.73 -38.49
N ARG A 29 -24.99 5.91 -37.23
CA ARG A 29 -24.80 4.90 -36.18
C ARG A 29 -25.85 3.80 -36.38
N ARG A 30 -25.39 2.56 -36.60
CA ARG A 30 -26.23 1.36 -36.46
C ARG A 30 -26.70 1.23 -35.00
N PRO A 31 -27.96 0.84 -34.73
CA PRO A 31 -28.42 0.60 -33.37
C PRO A 31 -27.83 -0.72 -32.87
N LEU A 32 -27.12 -0.68 -31.74
CA LEU A 32 -26.81 -1.87 -30.96
C LEU A 32 -28.05 -2.23 -30.15
N ALA A 33 -28.48 -3.48 -30.32
CA ALA A 33 -29.65 -4.06 -29.69
C ALA A 33 -29.60 -3.96 -28.16
N SER A 34 -30.77 -3.74 -27.56
CA SER A 34 -31.01 -3.81 -26.13
C SER A 34 -30.68 -5.20 -25.59
N ALA A 35 -29.66 -5.30 -24.74
CA ALA A 35 -29.52 -6.42 -23.83
C ALA A 35 -30.14 -6.02 -22.49
N HIS A 36 -31.23 -6.70 -22.14
CA HIS A 36 -31.90 -6.61 -20.87
C HIS A 36 -30.94 -6.82 -19.70
N GLY A 37 -31.23 -6.13 -18.60
CA GLY A 37 -30.44 -6.11 -17.39
C GLY A 37 -30.20 -7.51 -16.84
N GLN A 38 -28.92 -7.84 -16.64
CA GLN A 38 -28.51 -8.79 -15.65
C GLN A 38 -27.71 -8.04 -14.60
N ASN A 39 -28.14 -8.27 -13.37
CA ASN A 39 -27.61 -7.73 -12.13
C ASN A 39 -26.30 -8.50 -11.86
N ASP A 40 -25.22 -8.14 -12.55
CA ASP A 40 -23.91 -8.71 -12.31
C ASP A 40 -23.36 -8.11 -11.02
N GLY A 41 -23.75 -8.72 -9.91
CA GLY A 41 -23.07 -8.53 -8.64
C GLY A 41 -21.58 -8.77 -8.85
N PHE A 42 -20.76 -7.86 -8.32
CA PHE A 42 -19.31 -7.92 -8.37
C PHE A 42 -18.82 -9.22 -7.71
N LYS A 43 -18.66 -10.28 -8.50
CA LYS A 43 -18.06 -11.55 -8.07
C LYS A 43 -16.58 -11.50 -8.41
N LEU A 44 -15.79 -11.12 -7.41
CA LEU A 44 -14.35 -11.31 -7.47
C LEU A 44 -14.02 -12.81 -7.39
N PRO A 45 -13.08 -13.31 -8.21
CA PRO A 45 -12.66 -14.70 -8.12
C PRO A 45 -11.98 -14.98 -6.79
N ALA A 46 -12.41 -16.05 -6.11
CA ALA A 46 -11.75 -16.54 -4.90
C ALA A 46 -10.28 -16.87 -5.18
N LEU A 47 -9.38 -16.30 -4.37
CA LEU A 47 -7.93 -16.43 -4.47
C LEU A 47 -7.50 -17.83 -4.04
N ARG A 48 -7.19 -18.69 -5.02
CA ARG A 48 -6.48 -19.96 -4.79
C ARG A 48 -4.98 -19.74 -4.89
N SER A 49 -4.19 -20.60 -4.25
CA SER A 49 -2.76 -20.74 -4.54
C SER A 49 -2.59 -20.82 -6.07
N ILE A 50 -1.70 -20.00 -6.65
CA ILE A 50 -1.45 -20.04 -8.09
C ILE A 50 -0.57 -21.25 -8.35
N SER A 51 -1.19 -22.42 -8.46
CA SER A 51 -0.53 -23.56 -9.08
C SER A 51 -0.70 -23.49 -10.59
N THR A 52 0.37 -23.75 -11.33
CA THR A 52 0.28 -24.02 -12.78
C THR A 52 0.06 -25.51 -13.06
N LYS A 53 -0.13 -26.29 -11.99
CA LYS A 53 -0.31 -27.73 -12.05
C LYS A 53 -1.66 -28.07 -12.69
N SER A 54 -1.60 -28.85 -13.75
CA SER A 54 -2.76 -29.46 -14.40
C SER A 54 -2.83 -30.95 -14.06
N PHE A 55 -4.05 -31.49 -14.03
CA PHE A 55 -4.31 -32.92 -13.86
C PHE A 55 -4.81 -33.57 -15.15
N ASP A 56 -4.99 -32.79 -16.22
CA ASP A 56 -5.37 -33.31 -17.53
C ASP A 56 -4.19 -34.00 -18.21
N THR A 57 -4.43 -34.67 -19.33
CA THR A 57 -3.35 -35.24 -20.14
C THR A 57 -2.43 -34.12 -20.62
N PRO A 58 -1.10 -34.19 -20.38
CA PRO A 58 -0.18 -33.21 -20.90
C PRO A 58 -0.25 -33.15 -22.43
N PRO A 59 -0.24 -31.96 -23.06
CA PRO A 59 -0.21 -31.85 -24.51
C PRO A 59 1.00 -32.59 -25.08
N ALA A 60 0.84 -33.31 -26.19
CA ALA A 60 1.99 -33.89 -26.86
C ALA A 60 2.98 -32.80 -27.27
N PHE A 61 4.26 -33.04 -27.05
CA PHE A 61 5.35 -32.24 -27.59
C PHE A 61 6.53 -33.15 -27.89
N GLU A 62 7.41 -32.73 -28.79
CA GLU A 62 8.59 -33.49 -29.16
C GLU A 62 9.61 -33.46 -28.01
N ALA A 63 9.61 -34.54 -27.22
CA ALA A 63 10.53 -34.73 -26.12
C ALA A 63 11.94 -35.00 -26.65
N ARG A 64 12.91 -34.24 -26.14
CA ARG A 64 14.33 -34.42 -26.44
C ARG A 64 15.05 -35.22 -25.37
N SER A 65 14.73 -34.98 -24.11
CA SER A 65 15.34 -35.71 -23.00
C SER A 65 14.36 -35.86 -21.85
N VAL A 66 14.50 -36.95 -21.11
CA VAL A 66 13.70 -37.28 -19.94
C VAL A 66 14.66 -37.59 -18.81
N LEU A 67 14.50 -36.90 -17.68
CA LEU A 67 15.24 -37.14 -16.45
C LEU A 67 14.30 -37.72 -15.40
N ASP A 68 14.74 -38.80 -14.77
CA ASP A 68 14.07 -39.39 -13.62
C ASP A 68 14.60 -38.76 -12.33
N GLY A 69 13.81 -37.87 -11.73
CA GLY A 69 14.08 -37.25 -10.43
C GLY A 69 13.42 -38.00 -9.29
N ALA A 70 13.54 -39.34 -9.23
CA ALA A 70 12.88 -40.21 -8.25
C ALA A 70 13.00 -39.70 -6.80
N ASP A 71 14.18 -39.26 -6.38
CA ASP A 71 14.43 -38.76 -5.01
C ASP A 71 13.61 -37.50 -4.69
N LYS A 72 13.32 -36.69 -5.70
CA LYS A 72 12.46 -35.50 -5.59
C LYS A 72 11.00 -35.80 -5.89
N GLY A 73 10.70 -36.98 -6.44
CA GLY A 73 9.35 -37.41 -6.80
C GLY A 73 8.83 -36.75 -8.07
N VAL A 74 9.71 -36.40 -9.02
CA VAL A 74 9.32 -35.74 -10.27
C VAL A 74 9.93 -36.42 -11.50
N THR A 75 9.22 -36.36 -12.63
CA THR A 75 9.81 -36.58 -13.96
C THR A 75 10.02 -35.22 -14.62
N VAL A 76 11.19 -34.98 -15.22
CA VAL A 76 11.47 -33.75 -15.96
C VAL A 76 11.73 -34.09 -17.42
N THR A 77 10.88 -33.61 -18.32
CA THR A 77 11.00 -33.84 -19.75
C THR A 77 11.25 -32.52 -20.48
N SER A 78 12.35 -32.41 -21.22
CA SER A 78 12.65 -31.24 -22.05
C SER A 78 12.21 -31.43 -23.49
N GLY A 79 11.79 -30.34 -24.11
CA GLY A 79 11.70 -30.16 -25.56
C GLY A 79 12.28 -28.80 -25.90
N ASP A 80 12.15 -28.35 -27.15
CA ASP A 80 12.80 -27.09 -27.56
C ASP A 80 12.29 -25.88 -26.79
N ARG A 81 10.98 -25.73 -26.70
CA ARG A 81 10.38 -24.55 -26.07
C ARG A 81 10.08 -24.72 -24.58
N PHE A 82 9.88 -25.95 -24.13
CA PHE A 82 9.27 -26.22 -22.82
C PHE A 82 10.04 -27.27 -22.03
N ILE A 83 10.05 -27.10 -20.71
CA ILE A 83 10.28 -28.19 -19.77
C ILE A 83 8.93 -28.58 -19.15
N GLN A 84 8.55 -29.84 -19.26
CA GLN A 84 7.42 -30.42 -18.56
C GLN A 84 7.91 -31.10 -17.28
N ILE A 85 7.24 -30.84 -16.17
CA ILE A 85 7.52 -31.45 -14.87
C ILE A 85 6.28 -32.18 -14.41
N GLU A 86 6.40 -33.49 -14.21
CA GLU A 86 5.31 -34.34 -13.71
C GLU A 86 5.57 -34.66 -12.24
N ASP A 87 4.55 -34.47 -11.41
CA ASP A 87 4.57 -34.83 -9.99
C ASP A 87 4.19 -36.31 -9.85
N ARG A 88 5.17 -37.15 -9.53
CA ARG A 88 4.95 -38.59 -9.34
C ARG A 88 4.27 -38.91 -8.02
N LYS A 89 4.38 -38.02 -7.03
CA LYS A 89 3.85 -38.24 -5.67
C LYS A 89 2.37 -37.95 -5.61
N ASN A 90 1.95 -36.81 -6.14
CA ASN A 90 0.54 -36.37 -6.05
C ASN A 90 -0.18 -36.34 -7.41
N GLY A 91 0.46 -36.83 -8.48
CA GLY A 91 -0.06 -36.77 -9.85
C GLY A 91 -0.11 -35.35 -10.40
N GLY A 92 -0.37 -35.20 -11.69
CA GLY A 92 -0.44 -33.89 -12.36
C GLY A 92 0.93 -33.35 -12.79
N TRP A 93 0.93 -32.22 -13.50
CA TRP A 93 2.11 -31.70 -14.18
C TRP A 93 2.07 -30.19 -14.37
N THR A 94 3.23 -29.58 -14.59
CA THR A 94 3.38 -28.19 -15.02
C THR A 94 4.32 -28.09 -16.22
N ARG A 95 4.30 -26.96 -16.92
CA ARG A 95 5.17 -26.68 -18.05
C ARG A 95 5.75 -25.27 -17.95
N LEU A 96 7.06 -25.19 -18.13
CA LEU A 96 7.85 -23.95 -17.98
C LEU A 96 8.40 -23.57 -19.35
N ASP A 97 8.18 -22.32 -19.76
CA ASP A 97 8.62 -21.78 -21.06
C ASP A 97 10.09 -21.37 -21.02
N SER A 98 10.83 -21.74 -22.06
CA SER A 98 12.27 -21.47 -22.22
C SER A 98 12.64 -19.99 -22.11
N VAL A 99 11.81 -19.08 -22.63
CA VAL A 99 12.05 -17.63 -22.52
C VAL A 99 11.97 -17.20 -21.07
N VAL A 100 10.91 -17.61 -20.35
CA VAL A 100 10.71 -17.25 -18.93
C VAL A 100 11.81 -17.86 -18.05
N LEU A 101 12.17 -19.12 -18.30
CA LEU A 101 13.27 -19.79 -17.62
C LEU A 101 14.57 -19.01 -17.82
N ARG A 102 14.93 -18.74 -19.08
CA ARG A 102 16.17 -18.03 -19.41
C ARG A 102 16.22 -16.63 -18.79
N ASP A 103 15.09 -15.92 -18.82
CA ASP A 103 14.97 -14.58 -18.27
C ASP A 103 15.15 -14.54 -16.76
N SER A 104 14.79 -15.65 -16.10
CA SER A 104 14.88 -15.86 -14.65
C SER A 104 16.22 -16.43 -14.19
N CYS A 105 17.20 -16.59 -15.09
CA CYS A 105 18.52 -17.10 -14.73
C CYS A 105 19.24 -16.16 -13.75
N THR A 106 19.67 -16.69 -12.61
CA THR A 106 20.39 -15.94 -11.56
C THR A 106 21.87 -16.32 -11.46
N CYS A 107 22.43 -16.99 -12.47
CA CYS A 107 23.84 -17.37 -12.46
C CYS A 107 24.76 -16.13 -12.52
N PRO A 108 26.03 -16.23 -12.10
CA PRO A 108 26.97 -15.10 -12.09
C PRO A 108 27.22 -14.40 -13.45
N LYS A 109 26.90 -15.06 -14.58
CA LYS A 109 26.95 -14.43 -15.92
C LYS A 109 25.72 -13.54 -16.17
N CYS A 110 24.56 -13.93 -15.63
CA CYS A 110 23.25 -13.32 -15.86
C CYS A 110 22.88 -12.29 -14.79
N THR A 111 23.46 -12.42 -13.61
CA THR A 111 23.27 -11.52 -12.47
C THR A 111 24.63 -11.17 -11.92
N ASP A 112 24.92 -9.86 -11.82
CA ASP A 112 26.14 -9.38 -11.19
C ASP A 112 26.17 -9.79 -9.70
N PRO A 113 27.17 -10.56 -9.25
CA PRO A 113 27.19 -11.08 -7.87
C PRO A 113 27.26 -10.00 -6.79
N ALA A 114 27.81 -8.82 -7.11
CA ALA A 114 27.97 -7.74 -6.13
C ALA A 114 26.67 -6.95 -5.92
N SER A 115 25.99 -6.58 -7.01
CA SER A 115 24.75 -5.80 -6.96
C SER A 115 23.48 -6.64 -6.91
N GLY A 116 23.55 -7.92 -7.31
CA GLY A 116 22.39 -8.78 -7.48
C GLY A 116 21.50 -8.39 -8.68
N GLN A 117 21.96 -7.46 -9.54
CA GLN A 117 21.19 -6.98 -10.68
C GLN A 117 21.47 -7.79 -11.95
N LYS A 118 20.44 -7.92 -12.77
CA LYS A 118 20.50 -8.62 -14.05
C LYS A 118 21.43 -7.90 -15.03
N SER A 119 22.27 -8.64 -15.74
CA SER A 119 23.28 -8.13 -16.67
C SER A 119 22.80 -7.99 -18.13
N PHE A 120 21.53 -8.32 -18.39
CA PHE A 120 20.93 -8.34 -19.72
C PHE A 120 19.48 -7.88 -19.73
N ALA A 121 19.04 -7.33 -20.85
CA ALA A 121 17.64 -7.00 -21.06
C ALA A 121 16.87 -8.25 -21.46
N THR A 122 15.60 -8.38 -21.06
CA THR A 122 14.76 -9.51 -21.49
C THR A 122 14.69 -9.64 -23.01
N THR A 123 14.77 -8.52 -23.75
CA THR A 123 14.80 -8.48 -25.22
C THR A 123 16.11 -8.96 -25.83
N ASP A 124 17.16 -9.16 -25.04
CA ASP A 124 18.41 -9.77 -25.52
C ASP A 124 18.24 -11.28 -25.77
N ILE A 125 17.22 -11.91 -25.17
CA ILE A 125 16.90 -13.32 -25.39
C ILE A 125 16.40 -13.49 -26.83
N PRO A 126 17.08 -14.31 -27.67
CA PRO A 126 16.62 -14.55 -29.03
C PRO A 126 15.24 -15.21 -29.06
N ILE A 127 14.41 -14.83 -30.03
CA ILE A 127 13.03 -15.33 -30.14
C ILE A 127 12.97 -16.84 -30.40
N ASP A 128 14.04 -17.38 -30.97
CA ASP A 128 14.25 -18.79 -31.30
C ASP A 128 15.14 -19.51 -30.27
N ILE A 129 15.25 -18.96 -29.05
CA ILE A 129 15.87 -19.66 -27.92
C ILE A 129 15.21 -21.03 -27.72
N ALA A 130 16.03 -22.05 -27.51
CA ALA A 130 15.56 -23.40 -27.28
C ALA A 130 16.38 -24.09 -26.21
N ILE A 131 15.78 -25.03 -25.48
CA ILE A 131 16.49 -25.84 -24.50
C ILE A 131 17.39 -26.85 -25.24
N GLU A 132 18.68 -26.85 -24.90
CA GLU A 132 19.66 -27.80 -25.42
C GLU A 132 19.67 -29.08 -24.58
N ASN A 133 20.13 -28.97 -23.34
CA ASN A 133 20.23 -30.10 -22.41
C ASN A 133 19.65 -29.73 -21.05
N ILE A 134 19.15 -30.75 -20.35
CA ILE A 134 18.82 -30.69 -18.93
C ILE A 134 19.64 -31.72 -18.16
N ARG A 135 19.96 -31.41 -16.89
CA ARG A 135 20.55 -32.36 -15.95
C ARG A 135 20.04 -32.14 -14.53
N LEU A 136 20.03 -33.20 -13.73
CA LEU A 136 19.73 -33.07 -12.30
C LEU A 136 20.96 -32.56 -11.56
N ASP A 137 20.74 -31.65 -10.63
CA ASP A 137 21.73 -31.07 -9.73
C ASP A 137 21.19 -31.08 -8.30
N GLU A 138 22.07 -31.03 -7.30
CA GLU A 138 21.65 -30.95 -5.89
C GLU A 138 20.75 -29.73 -5.64
N GLY A 139 21.04 -28.60 -6.31
CA GLY A 139 20.29 -27.36 -6.19
C GLY A 139 19.00 -27.29 -7.02
N GLY A 140 18.87 -28.11 -8.06
CA GLY A 140 17.74 -28.02 -8.99
C GLY A 140 17.90 -28.80 -10.29
N VAL A 141 17.31 -28.26 -11.36
CA VAL A 141 17.51 -28.75 -12.73
C VAL A 141 18.45 -27.78 -13.46
N GLY A 142 19.63 -28.25 -13.86
CA GLY A 142 20.53 -27.54 -14.76
C GLY A 142 19.96 -27.51 -16.17
N ILE A 143 19.98 -26.36 -16.83
CA ILE A 143 19.39 -26.12 -18.15
C ILE A 143 20.36 -25.31 -18.99
N SER A 144 20.72 -25.83 -20.17
CA SER A 144 21.49 -25.12 -21.20
C SER A 144 20.59 -24.79 -22.39
N PHE A 145 20.96 -23.77 -23.16
CA PHE A 145 20.14 -23.25 -24.26
C PHE A 145 20.90 -23.21 -25.59
N ARG A 146 20.20 -23.55 -26.68
CA ARG A 146 20.54 -23.16 -28.06
C ARG A 146 19.99 -21.79 -28.36
N ASN A 147 20.66 -21.08 -29.25
CA ASN A 147 20.30 -19.70 -29.63
C ASN A 147 20.16 -18.82 -28.38
N ASP A 148 21.08 -18.99 -27.43
CA ASP A 148 21.13 -18.16 -26.23
C ASP A 148 21.72 -16.77 -26.58
N ILE A 149 21.65 -15.84 -25.64
CA ILE A 149 22.24 -14.51 -25.69
C ILE A 149 23.73 -14.65 -26.03
N PRO A 150 24.19 -14.22 -27.22
CA PRO A 150 25.51 -14.59 -27.73
C PRO A 150 26.66 -14.27 -26.77
N ARG A 151 26.64 -13.07 -26.17
CA ARG A 151 27.67 -12.60 -25.23
C ARG A 151 27.71 -13.36 -23.90
N LEU A 152 26.62 -14.02 -23.51
CA LEU A 152 26.54 -14.78 -22.26
C LEU A 152 26.73 -16.29 -22.49
N ALA A 153 26.38 -16.76 -23.68
CA ALA A 153 26.54 -18.13 -24.13
C ALA A 153 28.02 -18.53 -24.34
N GLU A 154 28.89 -17.56 -24.62
CA GLU A 154 30.31 -17.80 -24.83
C GLU A 154 30.97 -18.48 -23.61
N GLY A 155 31.74 -19.54 -23.87
CA GLY A 155 32.34 -20.37 -22.84
C GLY A 155 31.35 -21.26 -22.08
N GLY A 156 30.13 -21.46 -22.62
CA GLY A 156 29.08 -22.29 -22.05
C GLY A 156 28.22 -21.53 -21.03
N HIS A 157 26.90 -21.58 -21.19
CA HIS A 157 25.95 -21.03 -20.23
C HIS A 157 24.98 -22.13 -19.77
N GLU A 158 24.81 -22.20 -18.45
CA GLU A 158 23.83 -23.07 -17.80
C GLU A 158 23.14 -22.29 -16.69
N MET A 159 21.81 -22.35 -16.66
CA MET A 159 21.02 -21.90 -15.52
C MET A 159 20.65 -23.08 -14.63
N VAL A 160 20.37 -22.82 -13.36
CA VAL A 160 19.77 -23.81 -12.47
C VAL A 160 18.36 -23.34 -12.15
N LEU A 161 17.35 -24.15 -12.49
CA LEU A 161 15.99 -24.02 -11.99
C LEU A 161 15.93 -24.63 -10.59
N PRO A 162 15.82 -23.84 -9.51
CA PRO A 162 15.92 -24.37 -8.16
C PRO A 162 14.75 -25.30 -7.82
N TRP A 163 14.98 -26.32 -6.98
CA TRP A 163 13.92 -27.22 -6.50
C TRP A 163 12.73 -26.46 -5.89
N LYS A 164 12.99 -25.39 -5.13
CA LYS A 164 11.94 -24.53 -4.57
C LYS A 164 11.00 -23.94 -5.63
N SER A 165 11.52 -23.59 -6.81
CA SER A 165 10.73 -23.02 -7.90
C SER A 165 9.84 -24.09 -8.54
N ILE A 166 10.30 -25.34 -8.56
CA ILE A 166 9.53 -26.49 -9.03
C ILE A 166 8.38 -26.80 -8.05
N GLU A 167 8.67 -26.82 -6.75
CA GLU A 167 7.65 -26.98 -5.71
C GLU A 167 6.56 -25.89 -5.81
N THR A 168 6.97 -24.64 -6.04
CA THR A 168 6.05 -23.52 -6.27
C THR A 168 5.21 -23.72 -7.53
N ALA A 169 5.81 -24.09 -8.67
CA ALA A 169 5.09 -24.31 -9.92
C ALA A 169 4.05 -25.45 -9.83
N LEU A 170 4.36 -26.49 -9.06
CA LEU A 170 3.48 -27.62 -8.75
C LEU A 170 2.44 -27.31 -7.65
N GLY A 171 2.51 -26.14 -7.01
CA GLY A 171 1.60 -25.75 -5.93
C GLY A 171 1.83 -26.51 -4.63
N HIS A 172 3.02 -27.08 -4.41
CA HIS A 172 3.44 -27.62 -3.11
C HIS A 172 3.91 -26.54 -2.16
N ARG A 173 4.18 -25.35 -2.69
CA ARG A 173 4.52 -24.15 -1.95
C ARG A 173 3.61 -23.03 -2.43
N ASP A 174 3.09 -22.24 -1.51
CA ASP A 174 2.31 -21.08 -1.87
C ASP A 174 3.15 -20.11 -2.69
N VAL A 175 2.57 -19.65 -3.80
CA VAL A 175 3.11 -18.50 -4.50
C VAL A 175 2.73 -17.30 -3.66
N GLU A 176 3.72 -16.68 -3.03
CA GLU A 176 3.57 -15.27 -2.68
C GLU A 176 3.38 -14.53 -4.00
N ARG A 177 2.11 -14.29 -4.40
CA ARG A 177 1.82 -13.23 -5.38
C ARG A 177 2.55 -12.03 -4.83
N LEU A 178 3.66 -11.61 -5.46
CA LEU A 178 4.42 -10.44 -5.02
C LEU A 178 3.38 -9.34 -4.77
N PRO A 179 3.05 -9.03 -3.51
CA PRO A 179 1.90 -8.20 -3.27
C PRO A 179 2.32 -6.79 -3.67
N TYR A 180 1.81 -6.31 -4.79
CA TYR A 180 1.64 -4.87 -4.95
C TYR A 180 0.40 -4.55 -4.09
N PRO A 181 0.58 -4.22 -2.80
CA PRO A 181 1.49 -3.18 -2.29
C PRO A 181 2.60 -3.68 -1.34
N ARG A 182 3.80 -3.07 -1.46
CA ARG A 182 5.01 -3.35 -0.65
C ARG A 182 4.76 -3.46 0.86
N GLN A 183 3.75 -2.78 1.40
CA GLN A 183 3.42 -2.83 2.82
C GLN A 183 3.02 -4.25 3.26
N ASP A 184 2.25 -5.00 2.46
CA ASP A 184 1.78 -6.32 2.89
C ASP A 184 2.89 -7.34 3.03
N ALA A 185 4.04 -7.13 2.38
CA ALA A 185 5.20 -8.00 2.50
C ALA A 185 5.80 -8.03 3.92
N VAL A 186 5.51 -7.04 4.77
CA VAL A 186 6.02 -7.03 6.16
C VAL A 186 5.20 -7.93 7.08
N TYR A 187 3.91 -8.15 6.80
CA TYR A 187 3.00 -8.77 7.76
C TYR A 187 3.19 -10.29 7.95
N PRO A 188 3.62 -11.10 6.97
CA PRO A 188 4.05 -12.47 7.25
C PRO A 188 5.13 -12.54 8.34
N LYS A 189 5.98 -11.50 8.41
CA LYS A 189 7.06 -11.40 9.40
C LYS A 189 6.60 -10.78 10.72
N THR A 190 5.90 -9.65 10.68
CA THR A 190 5.56 -8.86 11.88
C THR A 190 4.19 -9.18 12.46
N GLY A 191 3.31 -9.79 11.68
CA GLY A 191 1.87 -9.78 11.90
C GLY A 191 1.29 -8.36 11.80
N ARG A 192 -0.04 -8.27 11.93
CA ARG A 192 -0.77 -7.02 12.12
C ARG A 192 -1.89 -7.27 13.12
N THR A 193 -2.08 -6.29 14.00
CA THR A 193 -3.11 -6.32 15.02
C THR A 193 -3.99 -5.10 14.83
N PHE A 194 -5.24 -5.33 14.42
CA PHE A 194 -6.26 -4.29 14.47
C PHE A 194 -6.62 -3.99 15.92
N TRP A 195 -6.78 -2.72 16.26
CA TRP A 195 -6.98 -2.33 17.66
C TRP A 195 -8.12 -1.34 17.86
N ASP A 196 -8.76 -1.49 19.00
CA ASP A 196 -9.60 -0.51 19.68
C ASP A 196 -8.88 -0.01 20.94
N THR A 197 -9.52 0.83 21.76
CA THR A 197 -8.88 1.44 22.94
C THR A 197 -8.35 0.38 23.91
N GLN A 198 -9.15 -0.65 24.21
CA GLN A 198 -8.74 -1.74 25.10
C GLN A 198 -7.49 -2.47 24.57
N THR A 199 -7.49 -2.79 23.28
CA THR A 199 -6.38 -3.51 22.65
C THR A 199 -5.11 -2.69 22.65
N ILE A 200 -5.17 -1.42 22.21
CA ILE A 200 -3.98 -0.58 22.07
C ILE A 200 -3.37 -0.22 23.43
N GLU A 201 -4.17 0.05 24.47
CA GLU A 201 -3.67 0.34 25.82
C GLU A 201 -2.88 -0.83 26.42
N SER A 202 -3.28 -2.08 26.12
CA SER A 202 -2.57 -3.28 26.59
C SER A 202 -1.26 -3.57 25.85
N ARG A 203 -1.07 -2.95 24.67
CA ARG A 203 -0.01 -3.29 23.72
C ARG A 203 1.01 -2.17 23.50
N ILE A 204 0.60 -0.91 23.65
CA ILE A 204 1.40 0.25 23.28
C ILE A 204 2.64 0.37 24.16
N ARG A 205 3.80 0.58 23.54
CA ARG A 205 5.07 0.78 24.25
C ARG A 205 5.52 2.24 24.22
N LYS A 206 6.15 2.65 25.32
CA LYS A 206 6.97 3.86 25.44
C LYS A 206 8.44 3.44 25.56
N ILE A 207 9.12 3.35 24.43
CA ILE A 207 10.50 2.86 24.32
C ILE A 207 11.48 3.99 24.68
N ASP A 208 12.52 3.69 25.44
CA ASP A 208 13.52 4.70 25.81
C ASP A 208 14.36 5.13 24.59
N TYR A 209 14.54 6.44 24.40
CA TYR A 209 15.30 7.01 23.29
C TYR A 209 16.74 6.49 23.24
N ALA A 210 17.45 6.40 24.37
CA ALA A 210 18.84 5.99 24.39
C ALA A 210 18.97 4.51 23.97
N GLU A 211 18.05 3.65 24.41
CA GLU A 211 18.01 2.24 24.01
C GLU A 211 17.65 2.08 22.52
N PHE A 212 16.72 2.90 22.01
CA PHE A 212 16.40 2.94 20.57
C PHE A 212 17.63 3.31 19.72
N ILE A 213 18.37 4.36 20.10
CA ILE A 213 19.55 4.82 19.35
C ILE A 213 20.68 3.78 19.34
N LYS A 214 20.84 2.97 20.41
CA LYS A 214 21.83 1.87 20.43
C LYS A 214 21.62 0.85 19.30
N GLY A 215 20.40 0.65 18.82
CA GLY A 215 20.11 -0.26 17.70
C GLY A 215 19.98 -1.74 18.08
N GLY A 216 19.75 -2.06 19.36
CA GLY A 216 19.43 -3.41 19.82
C GLY A 216 17.93 -3.73 19.76
N ASP A 217 17.44 -4.59 20.65
CA ASP A 217 16.05 -5.05 20.65
C ASP A 217 15.04 -3.89 20.74
N ALA A 218 15.34 -2.83 21.49
CA ALA A 218 14.50 -1.64 21.58
C ALA A 218 14.22 -1.00 20.20
N PHE A 219 15.23 -0.94 19.31
CA PHE A 219 15.06 -0.44 17.95
C PHE A 219 14.13 -1.34 17.12
N TRP A 220 14.36 -2.66 17.15
CA TRP A 220 13.54 -3.61 16.40
C TRP A 220 12.11 -3.68 16.93
N HIS A 221 11.94 -3.55 18.24
CA HIS A 221 10.65 -3.42 18.90
C HIS A 221 9.88 -2.18 18.45
N THR A 222 10.54 -1.02 18.27
CA THR A 222 9.90 0.16 17.67
C THR A 222 9.36 -0.13 16.27
N LEU A 223 10.14 -0.83 15.44
CA LEU A 223 9.71 -1.18 14.07
C LEU A 223 8.61 -2.23 14.04
N LEU A 224 8.65 -3.21 14.95
CA LEU A 224 7.60 -4.21 15.12
C LEU A 224 6.28 -3.59 15.56
N ASP A 225 6.29 -2.65 16.51
CA ASP A 225 5.08 -1.92 16.91
C ASP A 225 4.55 -1.05 15.77
N LEU A 226 5.42 -0.33 15.07
CA LEU A 226 5.01 0.46 13.90
C LEU A 226 4.41 -0.40 12.79
N ALA A 227 4.97 -1.57 12.49
CA ALA A 227 4.43 -2.43 11.46
C ALA A 227 3.11 -3.08 11.91
N SER A 228 3.07 -3.59 13.14
CA SER A 228 1.95 -4.40 13.64
C SER A 228 0.77 -3.58 14.15
N LEU A 229 1.04 -2.53 14.93
CA LEU A 229 0.04 -1.63 15.51
C LEU A 229 -0.13 -0.36 14.67
N GLY A 230 0.92 0.11 13.99
CA GLY A 230 0.89 1.41 13.32
C GLY A 230 1.16 2.59 14.26
N LEU A 231 1.50 2.35 15.53
CA LEU A 231 1.68 3.38 16.55
C LEU A 231 2.71 2.93 17.60
N VAL A 232 3.66 3.79 17.95
CA VAL A 232 4.61 3.59 19.03
C VAL A 232 5.09 4.94 19.58
N PHE A 233 5.53 4.96 20.84
CA PHE A 233 6.09 6.15 21.46
C PHE A 233 7.53 5.91 21.87
N LEU A 234 8.35 6.94 21.72
CA LEU A 234 9.62 7.08 22.41
C LEU A 234 9.46 8.02 23.60
N LYS A 235 10.19 7.76 24.67
CA LYS A 235 10.29 8.62 25.86
C LYS A 235 11.74 9.01 26.14
N ASN A 236 11.93 10.03 26.96
CA ASN A 236 13.25 10.58 27.30
C ASN A 236 14.04 11.05 26.06
N VAL A 237 13.33 11.50 25.02
CA VAL A 237 13.93 12.14 23.86
C VAL A 237 14.50 13.50 24.31
N PRO A 238 15.76 13.84 23.98
CA PRO A 238 16.37 15.09 24.41
C PRO A 238 15.60 16.31 23.92
N HIS A 239 15.62 17.39 24.70
CA HIS A 239 15.18 18.71 24.25
C HIS A 239 16.18 19.30 23.23
N ASP A 240 16.25 18.70 22.05
CA ASP A 240 17.10 19.08 20.92
C ASP A 240 16.28 18.98 19.62
N GLU A 241 16.35 20.03 18.79
CA GLU A 241 15.70 20.08 17.48
C GLU A 241 16.22 19.00 16.52
N ASN A 242 17.46 18.54 16.70
CA ASN A 242 18.06 17.48 15.89
C ASN A 242 17.62 16.08 16.30
N ALA A 243 17.04 15.89 17.50
CA ALA A 243 16.65 14.57 17.97
C ALA A 243 15.64 13.88 17.01
N ILE A 244 14.75 14.65 16.37
CA ILE A 244 13.81 14.10 15.36
C ILE A 244 14.55 13.61 14.10
N VAL A 245 15.64 14.27 13.72
CA VAL A 245 16.50 13.86 12.59
C VAL A 245 17.23 12.58 12.96
N ASP A 246 17.77 12.47 14.17
CA ASP A 246 18.45 11.27 14.64
C ASP A 246 17.50 10.07 14.68
N ILE A 247 16.29 10.25 15.21
CA ILE A 247 15.27 9.19 15.26
C ILE A 247 14.92 8.75 13.83
N THR A 248 14.64 9.71 12.95
CA THR A 248 14.20 9.40 11.59
C THR A 248 15.30 8.70 10.81
N THR A 249 16.53 9.24 10.81
CA THR A 249 17.69 8.70 10.09
C THR A 249 18.22 7.39 10.66
N LYS A 250 17.96 7.09 11.94
CA LYS A 250 18.19 5.76 12.51
C LYS A 250 17.29 4.71 11.86
N ILE A 251 16.05 5.05 11.51
CA ILE A 251 15.11 4.16 10.82
C ILE A 251 15.43 4.15 9.32
N ALA A 252 15.33 5.29 8.65
CA ALA A 252 15.55 5.41 7.20
C ALA A 252 15.73 6.87 6.77
N ASN A 253 15.78 7.12 5.46
CA ASN A 253 15.89 8.49 4.96
C ASN A 253 14.66 9.33 5.35
N ILE A 254 14.91 10.62 5.60
CA ILE A 254 13.84 11.59 5.78
C ILE A 254 13.19 11.84 4.41
N LYS A 255 11.87 11.67 4.34
CA LYS A 255 11.07 12.10 3.21
C LYS A 255 10.84 13.60 3.31
N GLU A 256 11.70 14.38 2.64
CA GLU A 256 11.51 15.82 2.56
C GLU A 256 10.24 16.16 1.79
N THR A 257 9.57 17.23 2.22
CA THR A 257 8.35 17.75 1.57
C THR A 257 8.50 19.25 1.36
N PHE A 258 7.46 19.92 0.87
CA PHE A 258 7.46 21.38 0.80
C PHE A 258 7.45 22.05 2.19
N TYR A 259 7.18 21.31 3.27
CA TYR A 259 7.41 21.77 4.64
C TYR A 259 8.89 21.68 5.07
N GLY A 260 9.76 21.17 4.20
CA GLY A 260 11.19 21.01 4.44
C GLY A 260 11.57 19.61 4.92
N ARG A 261 12.79 19.51 5.45
CA ARG A 261 13.35 18.28 6.06
C ARG A 261 12.68 17.93 7.38
N THR A 262 12.38 18.95 8.19
CA THR A 262 11.62 18.87 9.43
C THR A 262 10.70 20.09 9.49
N PHE A 263 9.66 20.04 10.31
CA PHE A 263 8.70 21.14 10.45
C PHE A 263 8.30 21.35 11.89
N ASP A 264 7.98 22.60 12.25
CA ASP A 264 7.53 22.97 13.59
C ASP A 264 6.02 23.11 13.64
N VAL A 265 5.39 22.44 14.59
CA VAL A 265 3.98 22.61 14.95
C VAL A 265 3.90 23.48 16.19
N ARG A 266 3.75 24.78 15.95
CA ARG A 266 3.52 25.81 16.96
C ARG A 266 2.26 26.59 16.59
N ALA A 267 1.50 27.06 17.58
CA ALA A 267 0.41 27.98 17.30
C ALA A 267 0.98 29.31 16.78
N LYS A 268 0.50 29.76 15.63
CA LYS A 268 0.92 31.05 15.02
C LYS A 268 -0.31 31.90 14.67
N PRO A 269 -0.24 33.24 14.81
CA PRO A 269 -1.17 34.13 14.13
C PRO A 269 -1.09 33.90 12.61
N ASP A 270 -2.23 33.90 11.90
CA ASP A 270 -2.33 33.73 10.44
C ASP A 270 -1.73 32.43 9.85
N ALA A 271 -2.02 31.30 10.50
CA ALA A 271 -1.54 29.97 10.13
C ALA A 271 -1.86 29.54 8.67
N GLU A 272 -0.82 29.13 7.95
CA GLU A 272 -0.85 28.58 6.58
C GLU A 272 -1.38 27.14 6.48
N ASN A 273 -1.45 26.45 7.61
CA ASN A 273 -1.98 25.09 7.76
C ASN A 273 -2.80 25.02 9.04
N VAL A 274 -3.95 24.34 9.01
CA VAL A 274 -4.82 24.11 10.17
C VAL A 274 -4.08 23.46 11.35
N ALA A 275 -3.00 22.72 11.09
CA ALA A 275 -2.10 22.16 12.11
C ALA A 275 -1.45 23.24 13.00
N TYR A 276 -1.29 24.48 12.52
CA TYR A 276 -0.68 25.60 13.25
C TYR A 276 -1.71 26.50 13.94
N THR A 277 -2.97 26.05 14.03
CA THR A 277 -4.05 26.71 14.77
C THR A 277 -4.28 26.04 16.14
N SER A 278 -4.88 26.76 17.09
CA SER A 278 -5.25 26.21 18.42
C SER A 278 -6.57 25.42 18.44
N GLY A 279 -7.29 25.41 17.32
CA GLY A 279 -8.58 24.73 17.20
C GLY A 279 -8.46 23.21 17.24
N TYR A 280 -9.63 22.57 17.43
CA TYR A 280 -9.78 21.13 17.23
C TYR A 280 -9.37 20.75 15.81
N LEU A 281 -8.56 19.70 15.68
CA LEU A 281 -8.28 19.09 14.39
C LEU A 281 -8.74 17.64 14.44
N GLY A 282 -9.81 17.36 13.70
CA GLY A 282 -10.39 16.03 13.62
C GLY A 282 -9.42 15.00 13.06
N LEU A 283 -9.77 13.73 13.27
CA LEU A 283 -8.99 12.60 12.78
C LEU A 283 -8.76 12.69 11.27
N HIS A 284 -7.50 12.64 10.86
CA HIS A 284 -7.06 12.79 9.48
C HIS A 284 -5.73 12.07 9.23
N GLN A 285 -5.30 12.11 7.97
CA GLN A 285 -4.01 11.67 7.48
C GLN A 285 -3.32 12.84 6.79
N ASP A 286 -2.01 12.92 6.94
CA ASP A 286 -1.25 14.02 6.39
C ASP A 286 -0.98 13.84 4.90
N LEU A 287 -1.01 14.98 4.19
CA LEU A 287 -0.50 15.12 2.84
C LEU A 287 -1.16 14.21 1.78
N LEU A 288 -2.45 13.89 1.93
CA LEU A 288 -3.18 13.07 0.94
C LEU A 288 -3.26 13.70 -0.46
N TYR A 289 -2.96 15.00 -0.59
CA TYR A 289 -2.81 15.73 -1.84
C TYR A 289 -1.47 15.49 -2.58
N LEU A 290 -0.51 14.77 -1.99
CA LEU A 290 0.70 14.31 -2.68
C LEU A 290 0.44 12.97 -3.38
N GLU A 291 1.13 12.72 -4.51
CA GLU A 291 1.03 11.45 -5.24
C GLU A 291 1.42 10.25 -4.35
N SER A 292 2.55 10.38 -3.64
CA SER A 292 3.04 9.44 -2.63
C SER A 292 3.10 10.13 -1.26
N PRO A 293 2.01 10.04 -0.45
CA PRO A 293 1.98 10.58 0.90
C PRO A 293 3.02 9.88 1.79
N PRO A 294 3.50 10.54 2.85
CA PRO A 294 4.40 9.91 3.81
C PRO A 294 3.71 8.73 4.51
N ALA A 295 4.47 7.65 4.72
CA ALA A 295 3.95 6.46 5.40
C ALA A 295 4.08 6.60 6.90
N ILE A 296 5.27 6.93 7.42
CA ILE A 296 5.46 7.17 8.84
C ILE A 296 5.56 8.66 9.09
N GLN A 297 4.78 9.15 10.04
CA GLN A 297 4.91 10.48 10.60
C GLN A 297 5.49 10.38 12.02
N LEU A 298 6.40 11.29 12.34
CA LEU A 298 6.98 11.44 13.66
C LEU A 298 6.61 12.82 14.20
N LEU A 299 6.26 12.91 15.48
CA LEU A 299 6.06 14.18 16.18
C LEU A 299 6.74 14.11 17.55
N HIS A 300 7.80 14.90 17.72
CA HIS A 300 8.54 15.03 18.97
C HIS A 300 8.05 16.25 19.76
N CYS A 301 7.63 16.04 21.00
CA CYS A 301 7.20 17.10 21.90
C CYS A 301 8.39 17.74 22.61
N LEU A 302 8.71 18.97 22.21
CA LEU A 302 9.76 19.79 22.83
C LEU A 302 9.20 20.58 24.01
N GLU A 303 7.99 21.13 23.84
CA GLU A 303 7.31 21.91 24.86
C GLU A 303 5.81 21.62 24.86
N ASN A 304 5.22 21.44 26.04
CA ASN A 304 3.77 21.34 26.20
C ASN A 304 3.35 21.74 27.62
N SER A 305 2.93 22.99 27.78
CA SER A 305 2.35 23.53 29.01
C SER A 305 0.95 24.13 28.81
N CYS A 306 0.32 23.87 27.65
CA CYS A 306 -1.02 24.37 27.34
C CYS A 306 -2.12 23.53 28.01
N ASN A 307 -3.31 24.10 28.22
CA ASN A 307 -4.50 23.34 28.60
C ASN A 307 -5.15 22.72 27.36
N GLY A 308 -5.59 21.47 27.46
CA GLY A 308 -6.06 20.70 26.30
C GLY A 308 -4.91 20.24 25.39
N GLY A 309 -5.24 20.01 24.11
CA GLY A 309 -4.26 19.67 23.06
C GLY A 309 -3.81 18.21 23.07
N GLU A 310 -4.59 17.35 23.73
CA GLU A 310 -4.44 15.91 23.73
C GLU A 310 -4.40 15.40 22.29
N SER A 311 -3.45 14.52 22.01
CA SER A 311 -3.32 13.84 20.72
C SER A 311 -4.31 12.68 20.67
N LEU A 312 -4.96 12.54 19.53
CA LEU A 312 -5.99 11.52 19.27
C LEU A 312 -5.48 10.57 18.21
N PHE A 313 -5.66 9.27 18.41
CA PHE A 313 -5.30 8.22 17.45
C PHE A 313 -6.42 7.20 17.30
N SER A 314 -6.70 6.76 16.07
CA SER A 314 -7.65 5.67 15.81
C SER A 314 -7.20 4.80 14.64
N ASP A 315 -7.43 3.49 14.70
CA ASP A 315 -7.11 2.56 13.61
C ASP A 315 -8.13 2.70 12.47
N GLY A 316 -7.81 3.56 11.51
CA GLY A 316 -8.67 3.82 10.36
C GLY A 316 -8.83 2.59 9.46
N LEU A 317 -7.79 1.76 9.34
CA LEU A 317 -7.86 0.54 8.53
C LEU A 317 -8.81 -0.49 9.16
N ARG A 318 -8.80 -0.63 10.49
CA ARG A 318 -9.78 -1.44 11.23
C ARG A 318 -11.21 -0.98 10.96
N ALA A 319 -11.48 0.32 11.11
CA ALA A 319 -12.82 0.89 10.86
C ALA A 319 -13.27 0.63 9.41
N GLY A 320 -12.37 0.84 8.45
CA GLY A 320 -12.65 0.54 7.04
C GLY A 320 -12.92 -0.94 6.79
N LYS A 321 -12.13 -1.84 7.38
CA LYS A 321 -12.30 -3.29 7.22
C LYS A 321 -13.63 -3.77 7.80
N LEU A 322 -14.01 -3.27 8.99
CA LEU A 322 -15.30 -3.60 9.60
C LEU A 322 -16.49 -3.24 8.72
N LEU A 323 -16.41 -2.12 7.97
CA LEU A 323 -17.42 -1.72 6.99
C LEU A 323 -17.34 -2.54 5.70
N TRP A 324 -16.15 -2.68 5.11
CA TRP A 324 -15.93 -3.39 3.85
C TRP A 324 -16.44 -4.84 3.93
N LEU A 325 -16.14 -5.53 5.04
CA LEU A 325 -16.53 -6.92 5.26
C LEU A 325 -18.04 -7.13 5.43
N GLN A 326 -18.85 -6.06 5.50
CA GLN A 326 -20.32 -6.17 5.47
C GLN A 326 -20.86 -6.51 4.07
N ASN A 327 -20.05 -6.40 3.00
CA ASN A 327 -20.46 -6.66 1.62
C ASN A 327 -21.74 -5.90 1.22
N SER A 328 -21.83 -4.62 1.59
CA SER A 328 -22.97 -3.76 1.27
C SER A 328 -22.67 -2.90 0.03
N SER A 329 -23.60 -2.87 -0.92
CA SER A 329 -23.48 -2.03 -2.12
C SER A 329 -23.40 -0.52 -1.82
N ALA A 330 -23.94 -0.07 -0.68
CA ALA A 330 -23.76 1.31 -0.24
C ALA A 330 -22.29 1.55 0.16
N VAL A 331 -21.71 0.62 0.93
CA VAL A 331 -20.30 0.69 1.36
C VAL A 331 -19.34 0.65 0.17
N GLU A 332 -19.67 -0.10 -0.89
CA GLU A 332 -18.88 -0.13 -2.13
C GLU A 332 -18.67 1.27 -2.74
N ASN A 333 -19.59 2.22 -2.53
CA ASN A 333 -19.42 3.60 -3.00
C ASN A 333 -18.18 4.27 -2.42
N LEU A 334 -17.74 3.90 -1.21
CA LEU A 334 -16.52 4.40 -0.58
C LEU A 334 -15.24 4.02 -1.34
N ALA A 335 -15.28 2.95 -2.15
CA ALA A 335 -14.19 2.55 -3.03
C ALA A 335 -14.28 3.17 -4.45
N ARG A 336 -15.46 3.66 -4.85
CA ARG A 336 -15.74 4.09 -6.24
C ARG A 336 -15.71 5.61 -6.44
N VAL A 337 -16.10 6.38 -5.42
CA VAL A 337 -16.07 7.84 -5.47
C VAL A 337 -14.71 8.32 -4.99
N ARG A 338 -14.02 9.11 -5.83
CA ARG A 338 -12.70 9.66 -5.53
C ARG A 338 -12.83 11.07 -4.97
N ILE A 339 -12.40 11.23 -3.72
CA ILE A 339 -12.41 12.49 -2.98
C ILE A 339 -11.21 13.33 -3.41
N PRO A 340 -11.42 14.58 -3.86
CA PRO A 340 -10.32 15.45 -4.21
C PRO A 340 -9.68 16.05 -2.95
N TYR A 341 -8.35 16.12 -2.92
CA TYR A 341 -7.53 16.74 -1.89
C TYR A 341 -6.64 17.79 -2.53
N HIS A 342 -6.37 18.89 -1.83
CA HIS A 342 -5.52 19.94 -2.37
C HIS A 342 -4.65 20.66 -1.32
N TYR A 343 -3.59 21.29 -1.82
CA TYR A 343 -2.85 22.35 -1.14
C TYR A 343 -2.43 23.39 -2.19
N GLU A 344 -2.88 24.64 -2.02
CA GLU A 344 -2.65 25.72 -2.98
C GLU A 344 -2.34 27.04 -2.25
N LYS A 345 -1.15 27.12 -1.65
CA LYS A 345 -0.64 28.26 -0.86
C LYS A 345 0.87 28.41 -1.02
N HIS A 346 1.40 29.61 -0.78
CA HIS A 346 2.84 29.92 -0.77
C HIS A 346 3.64 29.47 -2.00
N GLY A 347 3.02 29.50 -3.18
CA GLY A 347 3.67 29.09 -4.44
C GLY A 347 3.67 27.58 -4.69
N TYR A 348 3.07 26.79 -3.79
CA TYR A 348 2.87 25.35 -3.97
C TYR A 348 1.49 25.05 -4.56
N PHE A 349 1.42 24.02 -5.41
CA PHE A 349 0.20 23.53 -6.03
C PHE A 349 0.23 21.99 -6.03
N TYR A 350 -0.56 21.39 -5.15
CA TYR A 350 -0.71 19.95 -5.04
C TYR A 350 -2.19 19.58 -5.09
N ARG A 351 -2.52 18.57 -5.90
CA ARG A 351 -3.86 18.01 -6.00
C ARG A 351 -3.75 16.51 -6.23
N GLN A 352 -4.55 15.75 -5.48
CA GLN A 352 -4.75 14.33 -5.74
C GLN A 352 -6.20 13.95 -5.49
N LYS A 353 -6.60 12.79 -6.01
CA LYS A 353 -7.92 12.21 -5.76
C LYS A 353 -7.76 10.80 -5.24
N ARG A 354 -8.48 10.46 -4.16
CA ARG A 354 -8.41 9.14 -3.55
C ARG A 354 -9.81 8.68 -3.16
N SER A 355 -10.14 7.44 -3.44
CA SER A 355 -11.33 6.82 -2.85
C SER A 355 -11.11 6.65 -1.35
N LEU A 356 -12.15 6.72 -0.52
CA LEU A 356 -11.99 6.51 0.92
C LEU A 356 -11.43 5.11 1.20
N PHE A 357 -11.92 4.09 0.47
CA PHE A 357 -11.38 2.74 0.49
C PHE A 357 -10.53 2.48 -0.75
N ASP A 358 -9.28 2.10 -0.52
CA ASP A 358 -8.39 1.59 -1.56
C ASP A 358 -8.54 0.07 -1.63
N VAL A 359 -9.07 -0.43 -2.74
CA VAL A 359 -9.37 -1.86 -2.93
C VAL A 359 -8.48 -2.39 -4.03
N GLY A 360 -7.66 -3.39 -3.71
CA GLY A 360 -6.78 -4.04 -4.65
C GLY A 360 -7.53 -4.78 -5.75
N VAL A 361 -6.82 -5.16 -6.81
CA VAL A 361 -7.36 -5.98 -7.91
C VAL A 361 -7.87 -7.35 -7.46
N ASP A 362 -7.44 -7.79 -6.28
CA ASP A 362 -7.85 -9.01 -5.62
C ASP A 362 -9.12 -8.85 -4.77
N GLY A 363 -9.67 -7.63 -4.70
CA GLY A 363 -10.87 -7.31 -3.94
C GLY A 363 -10.63 -7.01 -2.46
N ASN A 364 -9.38 -7.06 -2.01
CA ASN A 364 -9.07 -6.77 -0.62
C ASN A 364 -8.90 -5.27 -0.43
N MET A 365 -9.53 -4.73 0.62
CA MET A 365 -9.26 -3.36 1.04
C MET A 365 -7.85 -3.27 1.63
N ALA A 366 -6.99 -2.49 0.98
CA ALA A 366 -5.56 -2.36 1.27
C ALA A 366 -5.23 -1.11 2.09
N ALA A 367 -6.01 -0.03 1.93
CA ALA A 367 -5.78 1.23 2.65
C ALA A 367 -7.08 2.01 2.82
N VAL A 368 -7.02 3.01 3.69
CA VAL A 368 -8.04 4.04 3.86
C VAL A 368 -7.44 5.42 3.61
N TYR A 369 -8.23 6.32 3.04
CA TYR A 369 -7.88 7.70 2.78
C TYR A 369 -8.95 8.63 3.36
N TRP A 370 -8.64 9.31 4.46
CA TRP A 370 -9.56 10.20 5.17
C TRP A 370 -8.86 11.44 5.68
N SER A 371 -9.22 12.60 5.15
CA SER A 371 -8.64 13.90 5.57
C SER A 371 -9.57 15.08 5.27
N PRO A 372 -10.74 15.16 5.94
CA PRO A 372 -11.70 16.24 5.70
C PRO A 372 -11.09 17.66 5.72
N PRO A 373 -10.14 18.01 6.60
CA PRO A 373 -9.53 19.35 6.62
C PRO A 373 -8.77 19.75 5.34
N PHE A 374 -8.38 18.77 4.50
CA PHE A 374 -7.57 18.98 3.30
C PHE A 374 -8.32 18.64 2.00
N GLN A 375 -9.64 18.40 2.10
CA GLN A 375 -10.49 18.06 0.99
C GLN A 375 -10.77 19.30 0.10
N ASP A 376 -10.68 19.13 -1.22
CA ASP A 376 -11.05 20.15 -2.20
C ASP A 376 -12.54 20.03 -2.57
N ARG A 377 -13.04 20.98 -3.37
CA ARG A 377 -14.36 20.91 -3.97
C ARG A 377 -14.43 19.84 -5.07
N PHE A 378 -15.58 19.18 -5.18
CA PHE A 378 -15.93 18.44 -6.39
C PHE A 378 -16.12 19.41 -7.57
N GLN A 379 -15.70 19.02 -8.76
CA GLN A 379 -15.84 19.86 -9.96
C GLN A 379 -17.30 19.95 -10.42
N LEU A 380 -18.06 18.87 -10.24
CA LEU A 380 -19.48 18.78 -10.58
C LEU A 380 -20.30 18.43 -9.33
N ALA A 381 -21.30 19.25 -9.03
CA ALA A 381 -22.19 19.08 -7.88
C ALA A 381 -23.61 18.61 -8.28
N ASN A 382 -23.81 18.17 -9.52
CA ASN A 382 -25.10 17.75 -10.07
C ASN A 382 -25.37 16.24 -9.90
N VAL A 383 -24.87 15.64 -8.81
CA VAL A 383 -25.04 14.22 -8.46
C VAL A 383 -25.55 14.12 -7.03
N ASP A 384 -26.59 13.30 -6.80
CA ASP A 384 -27.04 12.96 -5.46
C ASP A 384 -26.01 12.04 -4.77
N ALA A 385 -25.19 12.60 -3.89
CA ALA A 385 -24.11 11.88 -3.23
C ALA A 385 -24.54 11.18 -1.91
N ARG A 386 -25.84 11.09 -1.60
CA ARG A 386 -26.32 10.50 -0.32
C ARG A 386 -25.87 9.05 -0.12
N GLU A 387 -25.86 8.26 -1.19
CA GLU A 387 -25.37 6.87 -1.24
C GLU A 387 -23.87 6.72 -0.93
N TRP A 388 -23.08 7.78 -1.09
CA TRP A 388 -21.70 7.83 -0.61
C TRP A 388 -21.61 8.41 0.80
N LEU A 389 -22.37 9.48 1.08
CA LEU A 389 -22.33 10.19 2.35
C LEU A 389 -22.76 9.33 3.53
N ALA A 390 -23.80 8.50 3.39
CA ALA A 390 -24.30 7.66 4.47
C ALA A 390 -23.24 6.68 5.00
N PRO A 391 -22.58 5.82 4.19
CA PRO A 391 -21.50 4.98 4.67
C PRO A 391 -20.24 5.78 5.08
N ALA A 392 -19.98 6.96 4.49
CA ALA A 392 -18.88 7.81 4.93
C ALA A 392 -19.10 8.35 6.35
N LYS A 393 -20.35 8.67 6.72
CA LYS A 393 -20.72 9.02 8.10
C LYS A 393 -20.54 7.86 9.08
N LEU A 394 -20.78 6.62 8.64
CA LEU A 394 -20.50 5.45 9.47
C LEU A 394 -18.99 5.30 9.71
N PHE A 395 -18.17 5.48 8.68
CA PHE A 395 -16.71 5.45 8.82
C PHE A 395 -16.21 6.52 9.81
N ASP A 396 -16.65 7.77 9.63
CA ASP A 396 -16.34 8.88 10.53
C ASP A 396 -16.78 8.59 11.97
N GLY A 397 -17.99 8.05 12.16
CA GLY A 397 -18.48 7.66 13.47
C GLY A 397 -17.66 6.54 14.13
N LEU A 398 -17.14 5.58 13.35
CA LEU A 398 -16.35 4.47 13.88
C LEU A 398 -14.96 4.89 14.33
N ILE A 399 -14.29 5.78 13.60
CA ILE A 399 -12.96 6.27 14.00
C ILE A 399 -13.03 7.24 15.18
N ASN A 400 -14.16 7.95 15.34
CA ASN A 400 -14.39 8.87 16.47
C ASN A 400 -15.12 8.20 17.64
N ASP A 401 -15.40 6.90 17.59
CA ASP A 401 -16.02 6.18 18.70
C ASP A 401 -15.05 6.18 19.91
N PRO A 402 -15.48 6.56 21.12
CA PRO A 402 -14.60 6.61 22.29
C PRO A 402 -13.89 5.28 22.57
N ASP A 403 -14.55 4.15 22.27
CA ASP A 403 -13.97 2.83 22.46
C ASP A 403 -12.96 2.46 21.35
N ALA A 404 -12.81 3.30 20.32
CA ALA A 404 -11.86 3.13 19.21
C ALA A 404 -10.78 4.23 19.16
N MET A 405 -10.77 5.15 20.13
CA MET A 405 -9.90 6.32 20.14
C MET A 405 -8.92 6.29 21.32
N PHE A 406 -7.63 6.17 21.01
CA PHE A 406 -6.57 6.34 21.98
C PHE A 406 -6.23 7.83 22.11
N GLU A 407 -6.43 8.37 23.31
CA GLU A 407 -6.20 9.77 23.62
C GLU A 407 -5.06 9.91 24.64
N MET A 408 -4.10 10.79 24.36
CA MET A 408 -3.08 11.13 25.35
C MET A 408 -2.52 12.53 25.19
N LYS A 409 -2.14 13.14 26.32
CA LYS A 409 -1.36 14.37 26.32
C LYS A 409 0.12 14.05 26.29
N MET A 410 0.82 14.50 25.25
CA MET A 410 2.26 14.28 25.12
C MET A 410 3.05 15.22 26.05
N ALA A 411 3.95 14.67 26.85
CA ALA A 411 4.88 15.45 27.67
C ALA A 411 6.14 15.82 26.89
N PRO A 412 6.87 16.89 27.28
CA PRO A 412 8.22 17.16 26.77
C PRO A 412 9.12 15.92 26.85
N GLY A 413 9.84 15.61 25.77
CA GLY A 413 10.67 14.42 25.64
C GLY A 413 9.92 13.14 25.24
N GLU A 414 8.62 13.23 24.93
CA GLU A 414 7.90 12.15 24.24
C GLU A 414 7.88 12.40 22.73
N CYS A 415 8.11 11.34 21.94
CA CYS A 415 7.97 11.37 20.49
C CYS A 415 7.03 10.25 20.05
N VAL A 416 6.00 10.57 19.29
CA VAL A 416 5.14 9.56 18.67
C VAL A 416 5.64 9.26 17.27
N LEU A 417 5.58 7.99 16.89
CA LEU A 417 5.75 7.54 15.52
C LEU A 417 4.50 6.75 15.13
N PHE A 418 3.94 7.02 13.96
CA PHE A 418 2.73 6.34 13.52
C PHE A 418 2.67 6.17 12.00
N ASP A 419 2.01 5.10 11.55
CA ASP A 419 1.67 4.86 10.14
C ASP A 419 0.53 5.79 9.74
N ASN A 420 0.88 6.94 9.17
CA ASN A 420 -0.01 7.98 8.68
C ASN A 420 -1.04 7.45 7.67
N LEU A 421 -0.77 6.33 7.01
CA LEU A 421 -1.65 5.75 6.00
C LEU A 421 -2.54 4.63 6.57
N ARG A 422 -2.49 4.39 7.88
CA ARG A 422 -3.35 3.45 8.62
C ARG A 422 -4.02 4.11 9.84
N VAL A 423 -3.20 4.71 10.70
CA VAL A 423 -3.61 5.31 11.96
C VAL A 423 -3.99 6.76 11.69
N MET A 424 -5.27 7.06 11.91
CA MET A 424 -5.77 8.43 11.89
C MET A 424 -5.24 9.15 13.11
N HIS A 425 -4.89 10.42 12.94
CA HIS A 425 -4.43 11.24 14.04
C HIS A 425 -5.16 12.59 14.07
N GLY A 426 -5.23 13.19 15.25
CA GLY A 426 -5.90 14.46 15.48
C GLY A 426 -5.47 15.07 16.80
N ARG A 427 -6.13 16.17 17.18
CA ARG A 427 -5.95 16.75 18.51
C ARG A 427 -7.21 17.43 19.02
N LYS A 428 -7.37 17.44 20.34
CA LYS A 428 -8.30 18.34 21.01
C LYS A 428 -7.87 19.80 20.83
N ALA A 429 -8.84 20.71 20.91
CA ALA A 429 -8.56 22.14 20.99
C ALA A 429 -7.70 22.43 22.23
N PHE A 430 -6.90 23.49 22.18
CA PHE A 430 -6.08 23.91 23.30
C PHE A 430 -6.06 25.42 23.47
N ASP A 431 -5.78 25.85 24.70
CA ASP A 431 -5.50 27.24 25.01
C ASP A 431 -4.03 27.37 25.42
N VAL A 432 -3.32 28.25 24.71
CA VAL A 432 -1.93 28.56 25.00
C VAL A 432 -1.84 29.33 26.31
N GLY A 433 -2.80 30.21 26.65
CA GLY A 433 -2.97 30.79 28.00
C GLY A 433 -1.73 31.40 28.67
N GLY A 434 -0.67 31.73 27.91
CA GLY A 434 0.65 32.17 28.42
C GLY A 434 1.73 31.08 28.54
N GLY A 435 1.39 29.81 28.32
CA GLY A 435 2.31 28.68 28.18
C GLY A 435 2.84 28.48 26.75
N SER A 436 3.42 27.32 26.47
CA SER A 436 3.94 26.98 25.14
C SER A 436 3.56 25.56 24.71
N ARG A 437 3.44 25.38 23.39
CA ARG A 437 3.24 24.08 22.75
C ARG A 437 4.07 24.04 21.48
N TRP A 438 5.03 23.12 21.45
CA TRP A 438 5.94 22.94 20.34
C TRP A 438 6.17 21.45 20.10
N LEU A 439 5.65 20.98 18.97
CA LEU A 439 6.05 19.69 18.41
C LEU A 439 6.95 19.93 17.19
N ARG A 440 7.92 19.05 16.98
CA ARG A 440 8.72 19.02 15.75
C ARG A 440 8.48 17.71 15.02
N GLY A 441 8.21 17.80 13.72
CA GLY A 441 7.84 16.65 12.91
C GLY A 441 8.82 16.32 11.79
N ALA A 442 8.76 15.07 11.36
CA ALA A 442 9.46 14.52 10.21
C ALA A 442 8.64 13.38 9.59
N TYR A 443 9.01 12.97 8.39
CA TYR A 443 8.33 11.92 7.64
C TYR A 443 9.30 10.86 7.11
N ILE A 444 8.83 9.61 6.97
CA ILE A 444 9.53 8.52 6.27
C ILE A 444 8.65 8.00 5.11
N ALA A 445 9.28 7.71 3.98
CA ALA A 445 8.61 7.11 2.82
C ALA A 445 8.25 5.64 3.07
N ARG A 446 7.23 5.13 2.35
CA ARG A 446 6.75 3.76 2.55
C ARG A 446 7.82 2.73 2.21
N GLU A 447 8.47 2.91 1.07
CA GLU A 447 9.50 2.03 0.54
C GLU A 447 10.68 1.87 1.50
N ASP A 448 11.08 2.98 2.14
CA ASP A 448 12.17 3.05 3.09
C ASP A 448 11.82 2.34 4.40
N PHE A 449 10.62 2.59 4.92
CA PHE A 449 10.13 1.90 6.12
C PHE A 449 9.99 0.39 5.89
N VAL A 450 9.34 -0.02 4.80
CA VAL A 450 9.16 -1.45 4.45
C VAL A 450 10.52 -2.13 4.31
N SER A 451 11.45 -1.52 3.57
CA SER A 451 12.80 -2.08 3.41
C SER A 451 13.46 -2.33 4.76
N ARG A 452 13.39 -1.36 5.68
CA ARG A 452 13.97 -1.50 7.01
C ARG A 452 13.30 -2.61 7.85
N VAL A 453 11.97 -2.69 7.86
CA VAL A 453 11.21 -3.67 8.66
C VAL A 453 11.50 -5.11 8.22
N LEU A 454 11.71 -5.34 6.92
CA LEU A 454 12.04 -6.69 6.42
C LEU A 454 13.35 -7.25 7.00
N HIS A 455 14.23 -6.39 7.52
CA HIS A 455 15.47 -6.78 8.20
C HIS A 455 15.32 -7.06 9.70
N VAL A 456 14.11 -7.01 10.28
CA VAL A 456 13.90 -7.43 11.68
C VAL A 456 14.45 -8.85 11.88
N PRO A 457 15.20 -9.14 12.96
CA PRO A 457 15.69 -10.49 13.23
C PRO A 457 14.54 -11.51 13.35
N GLU A 458 14.65 -12.68 12.71
CA GLU A 458 13.58 -13.69 12.68
C GLU A 458 13.15 -14.15 14.08
N GLY A 459 14.10 -14.29 15.01
CA GLY A 459 13.80 -14.65 16.40
C GLY A 459 12.91 -13.64 17.10
N LEU A 460 13.23 -12.34 16.98
CA LEU A 460 12.43 -11.25 17.57
C LEU A 460 11.05 -11.15 16.89
N ALA A 461 10.99 -11.33 15.57
CA ALA A 461 9.73 -11.33 14.84
C ALA A 461 8.81 -12.49 15.27
N ALA A 462 9.37 -13.69 15.45
CA ALA A 462 8.64 -14.87 15.92
C ALA A 462 8.16 -14.71 17.37
N GLU A 463 9.01 -14.19 18.26
CA GLU A 463 8.67 -13.87 19.65
C GLU A 463 7.52 -12.85 19.70
N TYR A 464 7.64 -11.76 18.95
CA TYR A 464 6.64 -10.69 18.92
C TYR A 464 5.28 -11.17 18.42
N ARG A 465 5.26 -12.08 17.43
CA ARG A 465 4.02 -12.71 16.94
C ARG A 465 3.42 -13.72 17.91
N GLY A 466 4.18 -14.22 18.89
CA GLY A 466 3.73 -15.23 19.83
C GLY A 466 3.23 -16.51 19.14
N GLY A 467 3.82 -16.87 18.00
CA GLY A 467 3.41 -18.03 17.19
C GLY A 467 2.17 -17.82 16.32
N LYS A 468 1.54 -16.63 16.32
CA LYS A 468 0.43 -16.31 15.41
C LYS A 468 0.96 -16.13 13.99
N GLU A 469 0.54 -17.01 13.07
CA GLU A 469 0.76 -16.79 11.65
C GLU A 469 -0.18 -15.71 11.13
N TRP A 470 0.32 -14.93 10.17
CA TRP A 470 -0.46 -13.88 9.55
C TRP A 470 -1.01 -14.34 8.21
N SER A 471 -2.30 -14.12 8.02
CA SER A 471 -2.95 -14.13 6.71
C SER A 471 -4.10 -13.12 6.73
N ARG A 472 -4.44 -12.59 5.56
CA ARG A 472 -5.59 -11.67 5.45
C ARG A 472 -6.90 -12.34 5.88
N ASP A 473 -7.06 -13.63 5.55
CA ASP A 473 -8.24 -14.39 5.96
C ASP A 473 -8.33 -14.49 7.48
N ALA A 474 -7.23 -14.78 8.17
CA ALA A 474 -7.21 -14.86 9.64
C ALA A 474 -7.62 -13.52 10.28
N GLU A 475 -7.12 -12.40 9.76
CA GLU A 475 -7.51 -11.07 10.25
C GLU A 475 -8.98 -10.74 9.97
N ASP A 476 -9.48 -11.07 8.78
CA ASP A 476 -10.87 -10.84 8.42
C ASP A 476 -11.82 -11.70 9.29
N GLN A 477 -11.42 -12.93 9.64
CA GLN A 477 -12.16 -13.77 10.59
C GLN A 477 -12.12 -13.21 12.02
N GLU A 478 -10.97 -12.70 12.47
CA GLU A 478 -10.84 -12.05 13.78
C GLU A 478 -11.75 -10.82 13.89
N LEU A 479 -11.79 -9.99 12.85
CA LEU A 479 -12.72 -8.86 12.79
C LEU A 479 -14.18 -9.32 12.78
N LYS A 480 -14.54 -10.32 11.96
CA LYS A 480 -15.91 -10.86 11.91
C LYS A 480 -16.38 -11.47 13.24
N ALA A 481 -15.46 -12.05 14.00
CA ALA A 481 -15.74 -12.60 15.32
C ALA A 481 -15.87 -11.53 16.42
N SER A 482 -15.42 -10.29 16.16
CA SER A 482 -15.46 -9.22 17.13
C SER A 482 -16.89 -8.69 17.37
N PRO A 483 -17.21 -8.20 18.59
CA PRO A 483 -18.50 -7.54 18.87
C PRO A 483 -18.78 -6.33 17.97
N TRP A 484 -17.70 -5.66 17.52
CA TRP A 484 -17.77 -4.52 16.62
C TRP A 484 -18.38 -4.88 15.26
N PHE A 485 -18.13 -6.07 14.73
CA PHE A 485 -18.65 -6.46 13.42
C PHE A 485 -20.18 -6.51 13.41
N ASN A 486 -20.81 -7.04 14.47
CA ASN A 486 -22.26 -7.06 14.61
C ASN A 486 -22.85 -5.66 14.85
N LYS A 487 -22.17 -4.82 15.64
CA LYS A 487 -22.55 -3.40 15.83
C LYS A 487 -22.57 -2.67 14.48
N VAL A 488 -21.51 -2.82 13.68
CA VAL A 488 -21.38 -2.20 12.36
C VAL A 488 -22.42 -2.74 11.38
N LYS A 489 -22.72 -4.05 11.41
CA LYS A 489 -23.79 -4.63 10.58
C LYS A 489 -25.13 -3.91 10.78
N GLY A 490 -25.56 -3.74 12.04
CA GLY A 490 -26.80 -3.03 12.36
C GLY A 490 -26.80 -1.57 11.90
N GLN A 491 -25.65 -0.89 12.00
CA GLN A 491 -25.49 0.49 11.51
C GLN A 491 -25.58 0.57 9.97
N VAL A 492 -24.97 -0.37 9.25
CA VAL A 492 -25.02 -0.44 7.78
C VAL A 492 -26.43 -0.76 7.31
N ASP A 493 -27.10 -1.75 7.91
CA ASP A 493 -28.48 -2.10 7.58
C ASP A 493 -29.42 -0.90 7.81
N GLY A 494 -29.27 -0.21 8.95
CA GLY A 494 -30.02 1.01 9.25
C GLY A 494 -29.76 2.15 8.26
N ALA A 495 -28.51 2.36 7.83
CA ALA A 495 -28.17 3.36 6.83
C ALA A 495 -28.78 3.05 5.45
N VAL A 496 -28.81 1.77 5.06
CA VAL A 496 -29.43 1.34 3.80
C VAL A 496 -30.94 1.59 3.81
N GLU A 497 -31.64 1.26 4.91
CA GLU A 497 -33.07 1.52 5.02
C GLU A 497 -33.38 3.03 5.07
N ASP A 498 -32.56 3.83 5.73
CA ASP A 498 -32.69 5.29 5.75
C ASP A 498 -32.50 5.92 4.35
N LEU A 499 -31.53 5.42 3.57
CA LEU A 499 -31.33 5.83 2.17
C LEU A 499 -32.56 5.54 1.31
N LYS A 500 -33.15 4.35 1.45
CA LYS A 500 -34.38 3.96 0.74
C LYS A 500 -35.56 4.86 1.14
N ALA A 501 -35.76 5.06 2.44
CA ALA A 501 -36.85 5.89 2.96
C ALA A 501 -36.75 7.35 2.48
N LYS A 502 -35.52 7.86 2.30
CA LYS A 502 -35.27 9.23 1.80
C LYS A 502 -35.24 9.34 0.27
N GLY A 503 -35.49 8.26 -0.46
CA GLY A 503 -35.45 8.23 -1.92
C GLY A 503 -34.07 8.62 -2.46
N ALA A 504 -32.99 8.11 -1.87
CA ALA A 504 -31.64 8.31 -2.39
C ALA A 504 -31.49 7.63 -3.76
N VAL A 505 -30.84 8.30 -4.71
CA VAL A 505 -30.59 7.74 -6.03
C VAL A 505 -29.37 6.82 -5.98
N ARG A 506 -29.53 5.57 -6.41
CA ARG A 506 -28.41 4.61 -6.50
C ARG A 506 -27.32 5.15 -7.42
N LEU A 507 -26.08 5.18 -6.94
CA LEU A 507 -24.94 5.59 -7.77
C LEU A 507 -24.67 4.54 -8.85
N GLY A 508 -24.35 5.03 -10.05
CA GLY A 508 -24.11 4.24 -11.25
C GLY A 508 -22.94 4.83 -12.04
N GLN A 509 -22.58 4.20 -13.16
CA GLN A 509 -21.37 4.55 -13.91
C GLN A 509 -21.29 6.04 -14.28
N GLU A 510 -22.39 6.62 -14.79
CA GLU A 510 -22.45 8.05 -15.12
C GLU A 510 -22.27 8.95 -13.89
N HIS A 511 -22.80 8.55 -12.73
CA HIS A 511 -22.62 9.30 -11.48
C HIS A 511 -21.15 9.29 -11.05
N TYR A 512 -20.47 8.14 -11.13
CA TYR A 512 -19.04 8.06 -10.79
C TYR A 512 -18.18 8.84 -11.78
N GLU A 513 -18.49 8.80 -13.07
CA GLU A 513 -17.78 9.61 -14.07
C GLU A 513 -17.84 11.09 -13.71
N ARG A 514 -19.02 11.59 -13.32
CA ARG A 514 -19.22 12.99 -12.90
C ARG A 514 -18.53 13.34 -11.58
N LEU A 515 -18.62 12.46 -10.57
CA LEU A 515 -17.98 12.70 -9.27
C LEU A 515 -16.45 12.60 -9.34
N ASN A 516 -15.91 11.83 -10.29
CA ASN A 516 -14.48 11.57 -10.41
C ASN A 516 -13.77 12.49 -11.42
N VAL A 517 -14.48 13.36 -12.16
CA VAL A 517 -13.93 14.34 -13.15
C VAL A 517 -12.84 15.20 -12.57
#